data_AF-A0A7C2EC44-F1
#
_entry.id   AF-A0A7C2EC44-F1
#
_cell.length_a   1.000
_cell.length_b   1.000
_cell.length_c   1.000
_cell.angle_alpha   90.00
_cell.angle_beta   90.00
_cell.angle_gamma   90.00
#
_symmetry.space_group_name_H-M   'P 1'
#
loop_
_entity.id
_entity.type
_entity.pdbx_description
1 polymer ?
#
loop_
_entity_poly.entity_id
_entity_poly.type
_entity_poly.pdbx_seq_one_letter_code
_entity_poly.pdbx_strand_id
1 'polypeptide(L)'
;MRSGQIHVEANDAAVRLQVAAAVVRRHAGGLRYHPQTGVATSPSAELRQALHHLRESLTPLPALVEAFTREDAAGDSPAVAPREVVEGPPRLQVLAEALRSALEALEGVLAHPERAPLDAPYGLGSPQRPHPGALATWVADRAEALARELATQAVLRANLTVPTAEARRTTR
;
A
#
# COMPACT_ATOMS: atom_id res chain seq x y z
N MET A 1 11.23 -18.83 -5.15
CA MET A 1 11.32 -18.54 -3.69
C MET A 1 10.66 -19.67 -2.93
N ARG A 2 11.13 -20.01 -1.73
CA ARG A 2 10.43 -20.97 -0.86
C ARG A 2 9.22 -20.26 -0.22
N SER A 3 8.08 -20.94 -0.04
CA SER A 3 6.82 -20.34 0.48
C SER A 3 7.02 -19.55 1.78
N GLY A 4 7.75 -20.09 2.76
CA GLY A 4 8.06 -19.38 4.00
C GLY A 4 8.85 -18.07 3.81
N GLN A 5 9.67 -17.95 2.76
CA GLN A 5 10.40 -16.72 2.45
C GLN A 5 9.47 -15.65 1.85
N ILE A 6 8.48 -16.05 1.05
CA ILE A 6 7.50 -15.14 0.44
C ILE A 6 6.66 -14.44 1.53
N HIS A 7 6.21 -15.19 2.54
CA HIS A 7 5.43 -14.64 3.65
C HIS A 7 6.21 -13.61 4.48
N VAL A 8 7.49 -13.88 4.76
CA VAL A 8 8.37 -12.95 5.47
C VAL A 8 8.58 -11.67 4.66
N GLU A 9 8.89 -11.80 3.38
CA GLU A 9 9.11 -10.63 2.51
C GLU A 9 7.83 -9.77 2.36
N ALA A 10 6.66 -10.39 2.28
CA ALA A 10 5.38 -9.69 2.25
C ALA A 10 5.10 -8.94 3.57
N ASN A 11 5.38 -9.56 4.71
CA ASN A 11 5.22 -8.92 6.02
C ASN A 11 6.20 -7.76 6.21
N ASP A 12 7.46 -7.92 5.80
CA ASP A 12 8.45 -6.85 5.85
C ASP A 12 8.05 -5.66 4.96
N ALA A 13 7.47 -5.93 3.78
CA ALA A 13 6.93 -4.90 2.91
C ALA A 13 5.74 -4.17 3.58
N ALA A 14 4.85 -4.89 4.26
CA ALA A 14 3.76 -4.29 5.01
C ALA A 14 4.26 -3.34 6.12
N VAL A 15 5.27 -3.74 6.89
CA VAL A 15 5.88 -2.91 7.93
C VAL A 15 6.50 -1.65 7.34
N ARG A 16 7.27 -1.76 6.24
CA ARG A 16 7.86 -0.60 5.56
C ARG A 16 6.81 0.39 5.08
N LEU A 17 5.72 -0.09 4.49
CA LEU A 17 4.59 0.74 4.07
C LEU A 17 3.94 1.47 5.26
N GLN A 18 3.70 0.79 6.38
CA GLN A 18 3.12 1.40 7.58
C GLN A 18 4.01 2.50 8.16
N VAL A 19 5.30 2.24 8.30
CA VAL A 19 6.27 3.21 8.84
C VAL A 19 6.31 4.46 7.96
N ALA A 20 6.39 4.29 6.64
CA ALA A 20 6.44 5.42 5.72
C ALA A 20 5.09 6.18 5.68
N ALA A 21 3.95 5.48 5.72
CA ALA A 21 2.63 6.09 5.78
C ALA A 21 2.44 6.98 7.01
N ALA A 22 2.91 6.53 8.18
CA ALA A 22 2.85 7.30 9.41
C ALA A 22 3.62 8.63 9.32
N VAL A 23 4.80 8.61 8.66
CA VAL A 23 5.57 9.83 8.39
C VAL A 23 4.79 10.76 7.46
N VAL A 24 4.25 10.25 6.35
CA VAL A 24 3.45 11.06 5.41
C VAL A 24 2.26 11.71 6.11
N ARG A 25 1.52 10.94 6.93
CA ARG A 25 0.36 11.44 7.67
C ARG A 25 0.73 12.54 8.66
N ARG A 26 1.86 12.40 9.37
CA ARG A 26 2.35 13.44 10.29
C ARG A 26 2.66 14.75 9.57
N HIS A 27 3.21 14.69 8.36
CA HIS A 27 3.57 15.88 7.57
C HIS A 27 2.39 16.47 6.77
N ALA A 28 1.29 15.73 6.59
CA ALA A 28 0.15 16.15 5.77
C ALA A 28 -0.43 17.52 6.17
N GLY A 29 -0.58 17.80 7.47
CA GLY A 29 -1.10 19.08 7.96
C GLY A 29 -0.17 20.28 7.74
N GLY A 30 1.12 20.03 7.48
CA GLY A 30 2.12 21.06 7.19
C GLY A 30 2.20 21.45 5.72
N LEU A 31 1.65 20.63 4.81
CA LEU A 31 1.72 20.88 3.38
C LEU A 31 0.63 21.86 2.95
N ARG A 32 1.05 23.03 2.47
CA ARG A 32 0.17 24.11 2.02
C ARG A 32 0.61 24.63 0.67
N TYR A 33 -0.37 25.10 -0.09
CA TYR A 33 -0.14 25.88 -1.30
C TYR A 33 -1.17 27.01 -1.37
N HIS A 34 -0.70 28.24 -1.55
CA HIS A 34 -1.55 29.41 -1.69
C HIS A 34 -1.63 29.84 -3.17
N PRO A 35 -2.78 29.64 -3.85
CA PRO A 35 -2.86 29.80 -5.30
C PRO A 35 -2.69 31.23 -5.79
N GLN A 36 -3.07 32.24 -4.99
CA GLN A 36 -2.95 33.66 -5.39
C GLN A 36 -1.53 34.21 -5.23
N THR A 37 -0.75 33.70 -4.27
CA THR A 37 0.60 34.20 -3.98
C THR A 37 1.69 33.26 -4.48
N GLY A 38 1.32 32.05 -4.92
CA GLY A 38 2.25 31.01 -5.35
C GLY A 38 3.08 30.41 -4.20
N VAL A 39 2.84 30.81 -2.95
CA VAL A 39 3.60 30.33 -1.80
C VAL A 39 3.26 28.86 -1.52
N ALA A 40 4.28 28.00 -1.57
CA ALA A 40 4.18 26.59 -1.25
C ALA A 40 5.09 26.25 -0.07
N THR A 41 4.64 25.36 0.81
CA THR A 41 5.52 24.78 1.83
C THR A 41 6.41 23.74 1.20
N SER A 42 7.72 23.96 1.23
CA SER A 42 8.69 22.97 0.75
C SER A 42 8.59 21.68 1.58
N PRO A 43 8.54 20.49 0.94
CA PRO A 43 8.50 19.24 1.67
C PRO A 43 9.77 19.07 2.52
N SER A 44 9.64 18.49 3.70
CA SER A 44 10.78 18.16 4.55
C SER A 44 11.63 17.04 3.93
N ALA A 45 12.89 16.91 4.33
CA ALA A 45 13.74 15.80 3.88
C ALA A 45 13.16 14.44 4.30
N GLU A 46 12.60 14.38 5.51
CA GLU A 46 11.94 13.20 6.05
C GLU A 46 10.70 12.80 5.22
N LEU A 47 9.87 13.76 4.81
CA LEU A 47 8.73 13.50 3.94
C LEU A 47 9.19 12.97 2.57
N ARG A 48 10.22 13.58 1.96
CA ARG A 48 10.79 13.09 0.69
C ARG A 48 11.28 11.65 0.80
N GLN A 49 11.97 11.33 1.90
CA GLN A 49 12.43 9.97 2.15
C GLN A 49 11.27 8.99 2.36
N ALA A 50 10.21 9.38 3.06
CA ALA A 50 9.04 8.54 3.24
C ALA A 50 8.32 8.26 1.90
N LEU A 51 8.15 9.26 1.04
CA LEU A 51 7.58 9.08 -0.30
C LEU A 51 8.44 8.14 -1.16
N HIS A 52 9.76 8.27 -1.06
CA HIS A 52 10.70 7.35 -1.72
C HIS A 52 10.52 5.91 -1.21
N HIS A 53 10.49 5.69 0.11
CA HIS A 53 10.29 4.35 0.68
C HIS A 53 8.93 3.74 0.30
N LEU A 54 7.86 4.55 0.19
CA LEU A 54 6.57 4.07 -0.30
C LEU A 54 6.67 3.56 -1.74
N ARG A 55 7.35 4.30 -2.62
CA ARG A 55 7.60 3.87 -4.00
C ARG A 55 8.44 2.61 -4.07
N GLU A 56 9.52 2.55 -3.32
CA GLU A 56 10.39 1.36 -3.28
C GLU A 56 9.63 0.12 -2.80
N SER A 57 8.71 0.29 -1.85
CA SER A 57 7.88 -0.79 -1.32
C SER A 57 6.86 -1.34 -2.33
N LEU A 58 6.59 -0.63 -3.43
CA LEU A 58 5.77 -1.13 -4.54
C LEU A 58 6.54 -2.06 -5.48
N THR A 59 7.87 -1.94 -5.54
CA THR A 59 8.74 -2.71 -6.46
C THR A 59 8.58 -4.24 -6.33
N PRO A 60 8.58 -4.84 -5.12
CA PRO A 60 8.46 -6.30 -4.99
C PRO A 60 7.02 -6.84 -5.21
N LEU A 61 6.00 -5.98 -5.26
CA LEU A 61 4.60 -6.43 -5.24
C LEU A 61 4.19 -7.32 -6.41
N PRO A 62 4.57 -7.04 -7.68
CA PRO A 62 4.21 -7.93 -8.78
C PRO A 62 4.70 -9.36 -8.56
N ALA A 63 5.94 -9.51 -8.06
CA ALA A 63 6.53 -10.82 -7.77
C ALA A 63 5.83 -11.53 -6.60
N LEU A 64 5.47 -10.79 -5.54
CA LEU A 64 4.71 -11.34 -4.40
C LEU A 64 3.31 -11.81 -4.82
N VAL A 65 2.61 -11.02 -5.64
CA VAL A 65 1.28 -11.35 -6.17
C VAL A 65 1.34 -12.59 -7.06
N GLU A 66 2.34 -12.69 -7.94
CA GLU A 66 2.56 -13.88 -8.78
C GLU A 66 2.91 -15.10 -7.92
N ALA A 67 3.70 -14.93 -6.87
CA ALA A 67 4.03 -16.00 -5.94
C ALA A 67 2.77 -16.54 -5.23
N PHE A 68 1.93 -15.66 -4.68
CA PHE A 68 0.65 -16.05 -4.07
C PHE A 68 -0.29 -16.75 -5.05
N THR A 69 -0.38 -16.23 -6.28
CA THR A 69 -1.20 -16.86 -7.33
C THR A 69 -0.71 -18.28 -7.66
N ARG A 70 0.60 -18.51 -7.65
CA ARG A 70 1.17 -19.86 -7.86
C ARG A 70 0.92 -20.78 -6.68
N GLU A 71 1.00 -20.30 -5.44
CA GLU A 71 0.62 -21.08 -4.25
C GLU A 71 -0.83 -21.53 -4.31
N ASP A 72 -1.74 -20.66 -4.77
CA ASP A 72 -3.16 -21.01 -4.95
C ASP A 72 -3.35 -22.08 -6.03
N ALA A 73 -2.65 -21.96 -7.16
CA ALA A 73 -2.73 -22.91 -8.27
C ALA A 73 -2.08 -24.28 -7.95
N ALA A 74 -1.06 -24.30 -7.10
CA ALA A 74 -0.36 -25.53 -6.71
C ALA A 74 -1.17 -26.43 -5.77
N GLY A 75 -2.29 -25.94 -5.22
CA GLY A 75 -3.10 -26.70 -4.27
C GLY A 75 -2.43 -26.88 -2.90
N ASP A 76 -1.44 -26.05 -2.57
CA ASP A 76 -0.82 -25.99 -1.23
C ASP A 76 -1.78 -25.37 -0.18
N SER A 77 -2.95 -24.88 -0.64
CA SER A 77 -4.08 -24.48 0.19
C SER A 77 -5.13 -25.59 0.32
N PRO A 78 -5.89 -25.66 1.43
CA PRO A 78 -6.96 -26.64 1.61
C PRO A 78 -7.99 -26.56 0.46
N ALA A 79 -8.69 -27.67 0.21
CA ALA A 79 -9.70 -27.80 -0.85
C ALA A 79 -10.80 -26.71 -0.83
N VAL A 80 -10.95 -25.99 0.28
CA VAL A 80 -11.72 -24.76 0.38
C VAL A 80 -10.84 -23.70 1.05
N ALA A 81 -10.13 -22.90 0.26
CA ALA A 81 -9.44 -21.72 0.76
C ALA A 81 -10.47 -20.64 1.15
N PRO A 82 -10.26 -19.89 2.25
CA PRO A 82 -11.09 -18.74 2.59
C PRO A 82 -11.16 -17.73 1.43
N ARG A 83 -12.31 -17.07 1.28
CA ARG A 83 -12.54 -16.08 0.22
C ARG A 83 -11.49 -14.96 0.24
N GLU A 84 -11.05 -14.57 1.43
CA GLU A 84 -10.03 -13.57 1.68
C GLU A 84 -8.67 -13.94 1.08
N VAL A 85 -8.33 -15.23 1.02
CA VAL A 85 -7.07 -15.71 0.42
C VAL A 85 -7.16 -15.69 -1.09
N VAL A 86 -8.29 -16.15 -1.64
CA VAL A 86 -8.55 -16.19 -3.09
C VAL A 86 -8.64 -14.78 -3.70
N GLU A 87 -9.31 -13.86 -3.01
CA GLU A 87 -9.45 -12.47 -3.47
C GLU A 87 -8.23 -11.58 -3.12
N GLY A 88 -7.26 -12.11 -2.38
CA GLY A 88 -6.08 -11.38 -1.93
C GLY A 88 -5.21 -10.83 -3.06
N PRO A 89 -4.68 -11.68 -3.96
CA PRO A 89 -3.85 -11.25 -5.10
C PRO A 89 -4.47 -10.13 -5.95
N PRO A 90 -5.75 -10.21 -6.40
CA PRO A 90 -6.34 -9.11 -7.16
C PRO A 90 -6.57 -7.85 -6.32
N ARG A 91 -6.92 -7.96 -5.03
CA ARG A 91 -7.03 -6.79 -4.13
C ARG A 91 -5.70 -6.08 -3.94
N LEU A 92 -4.60 -6.83 -3.78
CA LEU A 92 -3.25 -6.28 -3.68
C LEU A 92 -2.87 -5.47 -4.92
N GLN A 93 -3.20 -5.97 -6.13
CA GLN A 93 -2.96 -5.22 -7.37
C GLN A 93 -3.73 -3.89 -7.40
N VAL A 94 -5.02 -3.91 -7.05
CA VAL A 94 -5.86 -2.71 -7.03
C VAL A 94 -5.33 -1.68 -6.03
N LEU A 95 -4.97 -2.12 -4.82
CA LEU A 95 -4.43 -1.24 -3.78
C LEU A 95 -3.06 -0.68 -4.15
N ALA A 96 -2.20 -1.48 -4.79
CA ALA A 96 -0.89 -1.04 -5.27
C ALA A 96 -1.01 0.03 -6.36
N GLU A 97 -1.93 -0.16 -7.31
CA GLU A 97 -2.20 0.82 -8.36
C GLU A 97 -2.78 2.12 -7.77
N ALA A 98 -3.74 2.00 -6.86
CA ALA A 98 -4.29 3.18 -6.18
C ALA A 98 -3.21 3.97 -5.42
N LEU A 99 -2.28 3.29 -4.74
CA LEU A 99 -1.15 3.95 -4.08
C LEU A 99 -0.19 4.59 -5.09
N ARG A 100 0.13 3.91 -6.20
CA ARG A 100 0.98 4.46 -7.27
C ARG A 100 0.41 5.74 -7.84
N SER A 101 -0.86 5.75 -8.25
CA SER A 101 -1.49 6.95 -8.82
C SER A 101 -1.56 8.09 -7.79
N ALA A 102 -1.76 7.77 -6.50
CA ALA A 102 -1.76 8.77 -5.44
C ALA A 102 -0.38 9.40 -5.21
N LEU A 103 0.68 8.59 -5.25
CA LEU A 103 2.06 9.05 -5.15
C LEU A 103 2.43 9.95 -6.33
N GLU A 104 2.11 9.54 -7.55
CA GLU A 104 2.35 10.34 -8.77
C GLU A 104 1.64 11.69 -8.69
N ALA A 105 0.38 11.71 -8.25
CA ALA A 105 -0.37 12.95 -8.06
C ALA A 105 0.29 13.85 -6.99
N LEU A 106 0.65 13.30 -5.83
CA LEU A 106 1.29 14.08 -4.77
C LEU A 106 2.67 14.61 -5.19
N GLU A 107 3.52 13.76 -5.76
CA GLU A 107 4.85 14.15 -6.23
C GLU A 107 4.76 15.23 -7.32
N GLY A 108 3.81 15.09 -8.25
CA GLY A 108 3.53 16.12 -9.26
C GLY A 108 3.12 17.45 -8.64
N VAL A 109 2.23 17.44 -7.64
CA VAL A 109 1.81 18.65 -6.92
C VAL A 109 2.93 19.25 -6.07
N LEU A 110 3.79 18.43 -5.46
CA LEU A 110 4.92 18.92 -4.68
C LEU A 110 6.03 19.51 -5.56
N ALA A 111 6.23 18.97 -6.76
CA ALA A 111 7.22 19.48 -7.73
C ALA A 111 6.74 20.74 -8.46
N HIS A 112 5.46 20.77 -8.83
CA HIS A 112 4.84 21.83 -9.64
C HIS A 112 3.46 22.23 -9.08
N PRO A 113 3.40 22.82 -7.88
CA PRO A 113 2.12 23.17 -7.25
C PRO A 113 1.30 24.17 -8.07
N GLU A 114 1.95 24.97 -8.92
CA GLU A 114 1.34 25.90 -9.85
C GLU A 114 0.61 25.22 -11.02
N ARG A 115 0.99 23.98 -11.37
CA ARG A 115 0.44 23.17 -12.46
C ARG A 115 -0.56 22.11 -12.00
N ALA A 116 -0.85 22.06 -10.70
CA ALA A 116 -1.77 21.09 -10.13
C ALA A 116 -3.18 21.23 -10.77
N PRO A 117 -3.78 20.14 -11.30
CA PRO A 117 -5.00 20.19 -12.10
C PRO A 117 -6.18 20.73 -11.28
N LEU A 118 -7.00 21.59 -11.89
CA LEU A 118 -8.06 22.27 -11.14
C LEU A 118 -9.21 21.32 -10.76
N ASP A 119 -9.53 20.39 -11.66
CA ASP A 119 -10.52 19.34 -11.45
C ASP A 119 -9.82 18.09 -10.94
N ALA A 120 -9.60 18.06 -9.64
CA ALA A 120 -9.20 16.84 -8.98
C ALA A 120 -10.42 15.88 -8.91
N PRO A 121 -10.24 14.55 -8.78
CA PRO A 121 -11.31 13.54 -8.97
C PRO A 121 -12.40 13.52 -7.87
N TYR A 122 -12.64 14.64 -7.19
CA TYR A 122 -13.44 14.77 -5.97
C TYR A 122 -14.89 15.24 -6.20
N GLY A 123 -15.40 15.21 -7.43
CA GLY A 123 -16.77 15.61 -7.75
C GLY A 123 -17.05 17.11 -7.64
N LEU A 124 -18.24 17.53 -8.12
CA LEU A 124 -18.67 18.93 -8.19
C LEU A 124 -18.74 19.59 -6.81
N GLY A 125 -17.97 20.66 -6.61
CA GLY A 125 -17.95 21.46 -5.36
C GLY A 125 -16.64 21.40 -4.56
N SER A 126 -15.68 20.57 -4.99
CA SER A 126 -14.35 20.49 -4.37
C SER A 126 -13.46 21.69 -4.75
N PRO A 127 -12.46 22.06 -3.90
CA PRO A 127 -11.56 23.17 -4.20
C PRO A 127 -10.92 22.98 -5.57
N GLN A 128 -10.90 24.07 -6.35
CA GLN A 128 -10.40 24.12 -7.72
C GLN A 128 -8.92 23.77 -7.85
N ARG A 129 -8.20 23.28 -6.83
CA ARG A 129 -6.84 22.73 -6.95
C ARG A 129 -6.65 21.64 -5.90
N PRO A 130 -5.89 20.58 -6.18
CA PRO A 130 -5.65 19.49 -5.24
C PRO A 130 -4.79 20.03 -4.09
N HIS A 131 -5.30 20.01 -2.86
CA HIS A 131 -4.53 20.46 -1.70
C HIS A 131 -3.44 19.42 -1.38
N PRO A 132 -2.15 19.80 -1.29
CA PRO A 132 -1.06 18.84 -1.09
C PRO A 132 -1.19 18.06 0.22
N GLY A 133 -1.71 18.68 1.29
CA GLY A 133 -2.02 17.97 2.53
C GLY A 133 -3.14 16.92 2.40
N ALA A 134 -4.14 17.16 1.54
CA ALA A 134 -5.20 16.18 1.30
C ALA A 134 -4.67 14.99 0.49
N LEU A 135 -3.86 15.27 -0.54
CA LEU A 135 -3.16 14.24 -1.31
C LEU A 135 -2.24 13.39 -0.43
N ALA A 136 -1.47 14.02 0.47
CA ALA A 136 -0.63 13.30 1.44
C ALA A 136 -1.46 12.42 2.38
N THR A 137 -2.62 12.88 2.83
CA THR A 137 -3.53 12.06 3.64
C THR A 137 -3.97 10.82 2.88
N TRP A 138 -4.40 10.94 1.62
CA TRP A 138 -4.79 9.77 0.84
C TRP A 138 -3.63 8.84 0.49
N VAL A 139 -2.42 9.36 0.26
CA VAL A 139 -1.23 8.53 0.09
C VAL A 139 -1.02 7.68 1.33
N ALA A 140 -1.11 8.27 2.53
CA ALA A 140 -1.01 7.53 3.79
C ALA A 140 -2.13 6.49 3.94
N ASP A 141 -3.39 6.86 3.68
CA ASP A 141 -4.53 5.94 3.77
C ASP A 141 -4.39 4.73 2.85
N ARG A 142 -3.97 4.96 1.60
CA ARG A 142 -3.78 3.91 0.59
C ARG A 142 -2.58 3.01 0.94
N ALA A 143 -1.50 3.59 1.45
CA ALA A 143 -0.34 2.83 1.92
C ALA A 143 -0.70 1.93 3.13
N GLU A 144 -1.49 2.44 4.07
CA GLU A 144 -1.99 1.65 5.21
C GLU A 144 -2.92 0.53 4.78
N ALA A 145 -3.82 0.79 3.82
CA ALA A 145 -4.72 -0.22 3.28
C ALA A 145 -3.94 -1.35 2.59
N LEU A 146 -2.96 -1.01 1.75
CA LEU A 146 -2.08 -1.97 1.09
C LEU A 146 -1.25 -2.78 2.10
N ALA A 147 -0.68 -2.12 3.11
CA ALA A 147 0.07 -2.79 4.15
C ALA A 147 -0.79 -3.79 4.94
N ARG A 148 -2.02 -3.41 5.27
CA ARG A 148 -2.95 -4.29 5.98
C ARG A 148 -3.29 -5.52 5.16
N GLU A 149 -3.54 -5.37 3.86
CA GLU A 149 -3.81 -6.50 2.98
C GLU A 149 -2.58 -7.41 2.86
N LEU A 150 -1.38 -6.86 2.69
CA LEU A 150 -0.14 -7.66 2.65
C LEU A 150 0.09 -8.46 3.94
N ALA A 151 -0.06 -7.83 5.10
CA ALA A 151 0.07 -8.52 6.38
C ALA A 151 -1.00 -9.61 6.55
N THR A 152 -2.23 -9.34 6.11
CA THR A 152 -3.33 -10.31 6.13
C THR A 152 -3.00 -11.52 5.26
N GLN A 153 -2.57 -11.31 4.01
CA GLN A 153 -2.20 -12.39 3.11
C GLN A 153 -1.01 -13.21 3.65
N ALA A 154 0.01 -12.54 4.18
CA ALA A 154 1.17 -13.20 4.77
C ALA A 154 0.77 -14.12 5.94
N VAL A 155 -0.08 -13.64 6.86
CA VAL A 155 -0.52 -14.40 8.03
C VAL A 155 -1.47 -15.54 7.64
N LEU A 156 -2.48 -15.28 6.81
CA LEU A 156 -3.44 -16.30 6.41
C LEU A 156 -2.75 -17.43 5.65
N ARG A 157 -1.90 -17.11 4.68
CA ARG A 157 -1.20 -18.12 3.86
C ARG A 157 -0.12 -18.87 4.65
N ALA A 158 0.59 -18.21 5.56
CA ALA A 158 1.48 -18.89 6.50
C ALA A 158 0.71 -19.92 7.36
N ASN A 159 -0.48 -19.57 7.87
CA ASN A 159 -1.28 -20.49 8.68
C ASN A 159 -1.91 -21.63 7.88
N LEU A 160 -2.20 -21.44 6.59
CA LEU A 160 -2.72 -22.50 5.72
C LEU A 160 -1.65 -23.52 5.30
N THR A 161 -0.39 -23.08 5.22
CA THR A 161 0.76 -23.93 4.84
C THR A 161 1.35 -24.71 6.02
N VAL A 162 1.04 -24.36 7.27
CA VAL A 162 1.38 -25.18 8.43
C VAL A 162 0.51 -26.43 8.41
N PRO A 163 1.09 -27.65 8.28
CA PRO A 163 0.31 -28.85 8.38
C PRO A 163 -0.36 -28.87 9.75
N THR A 164 -1.65 -29.17 9.79
CA THR A 164 -2.41 -29.56 10.99
C THR A 164 -1.85 -30.89 11.55
N ALA A 165 -0.58 -30.89 11.95
CA ALA A 165 0.12 -32.04 12.52
C ALA A 165 -0.38 -32.36 13.95
N GLU A 166 -1.12 -31.44 14.59
CA GLU A 166 -1.74 -31.66 15.90
C GLU A 166 -3.16 -32.24 15.83
N ALA A 167 -3.89 -32.10 14.72
CA ALA A 167 -5.26 -32.63 14.61
C ALA A 167 -5.32 -34.17 14.47
N ARG A 168 -4.17 -34.84 14.31
CA ARG A 168 -4.08 -36.31 14.19
C ARG A 168 -3.49 -37.01 15.42
N ARG A 169 -3.09 -36.28 16.48
CA ARG A 169 -2.50 -36.88 17.70
C ARG A 169 -3.47 -37.09 18.86
N THR A 170 -4.70 -36.61 18.78
CA THR A 170 -5.70 -36.71 19.87
C THR A 170 -6.73 -37.83 19.71
N THR A 171 -6.56 -38.71 18.73
CA THR A 171 -7.29 -39.99 18.64
C THR A 171 -6.30 -41.14 18.61
N ARG A 172 -5.77 -41.49 19.77
CA ARG A 172 -5.26 -42.84 20.06
C ARG A 172 -5.51 -43.17 21.52
#